data_AF-A0A496QNH2-F1
#
_entry.id   AF-A0A496QNH2-F1
#
_cell.length_a   1.000
_cell.length_b   1.000
_cell.length_c   1.000
_cell.angle_alpha   90.00
_cell.angle_beta   90.00
_cell.angle_gamma   90.00
#
_symmetry.space_group_name_H-M   'P 1'
#
loop_
_entity.id
_entity.type
_entity.pdbx_description
1 polymer ?
#
loop_
_entity_poly.entity_id
_entity_poly.type
_entity_poly.pdbx_seq_one_letter_code
_entity_poly.pdbx_strand_id
1 'polypeptide(L)'
;MPYISIPESLRERSGEDASESLVEMLNEFEKENSQSIIEITEKRFEKKLMEEISNLGERLIKSDLSIKEELLKNDNSIKEELKQSISSIREEMIRGKESIRTEMHKINSTTIKWMFLFWVGQIGVLLGILFAFFK
;
A
#
# COMPACT_ATOMS: atom_id res chain seq x y z
N MET A 1 -19.25 -23.61 -46.84
CA MET A 1 -19.60 -24.81 -46.05
C MET A 1 -19.35 -26.03 -46.92
N PRO A 2 -18.86 -27.14 -46.36
CA PRO A 2 -18.66 -28.37 -47.12
C PRO A 2 -20.03 -28.92 -47.58
N TYR A 3 -20.16 -29.24 -48.87
CA TYR A 3 -21.38 -29.82 -49.41
C TYR A 3 -21.40 -31.33 -49.13
N ILE A 4 -22.48 -31.83 -48.55
CA ILE A 4 -22.61 -33.26 -48.27
C ILE A 4 -23.03 -33.97 -49.56
N SER A 5 -22.17 -34.87 -50.05
CA SER A 5 -22.43 -35.69 -51.23
C SER A 5 -22.70 -37.15 -50.85
N ILE A 6 -23.56 -37.83 -51.61
CA ILE A 6 -23.82 -39.25 -51.41
C ILE A 6 -22.79 -40.11 -52.16
N PRO A 7 -22.18 -41.12 -51.51
CA PRO A 7 -21.33 -42.12 -52.14
C PRO A 7 -22.03 -42.90 -53.27
N GLU A 8 -21.28 -43.24 -54.32
CA GLU A 8 -21.80 -43.91 -55.53
C GLU A 8 -22.56 -45.22 -55.23
N SER A 9 -22.06 -46.01 -54.27
CA SER A 9 -22.70 -47.25 -53.80
C SER A 9 -24.10 -47.07 -53.20
N LEU A 10 -24.36 -45.90 -52.61
CA LEU A 10 -25.68 -45.56 -52.09
C LEU A 10 -26.57 -44.98 -53.19
N ARG A 11 -26.00 -44.24 -54.15
CA ARG A 11 -26.74 -43.70 -55.29
C ARG A 11 -27.32 -44.78 -56.18
N GLU A 12 -26.53 -45.82 -56.48
CA GLU A 12 -26.94 -46.95 -57.32
C GLU A 12 -28.06 -47.80 -56.68
N ARG A 13 -28.06 -47.95 -55.34
CA ARG A 13 -29.09 -48.70 -54.60
C ARG A 13 -30.36 -47.90 -54.32
N SER A 14 -30.26 -46.58 -54.20
CA SER A 14 -31.38 -45.69 -53.81
C SER A 14 -32.14 -45.12 -55.02
N GLY A 15 -31.49 -45.07 -56.20
CA GLY A 15 -31.99 -44.35 -57.36
C GLY A 15 -31.60 -42.86 -57.34
N GLU A 16 -31.58 -42.23 -58.53
CA GLU A 16 -31.09 -40.85 -58.69
C GLU A 16 -31.97 -39.83 -57.93
N ASP A 17 -33.29 -39.89 -58.10
CA ASP A 17 -34.24 -38.97 -57.47
C ASP A 17 -34.19 -39.02 -55.92
N ALA A 18 -34.10 -40.23 -55.35
CA ALA A 18 -33.99 -40.40 -53.91
C ALA A 18 -32.64 -39.90 -53.37
N SER A 19 -31.57 -40.07 -54.16
CA SER A 19 -30.24 -39.58 -53.79
C SER A 19 -30.16 -38.06 -53.82
N GLU A 20 -30.77 -37.42 -54.81
CA GLU A 20 -30.84 -35.96 -54.90
C GLU A 20 -31.64 -35.37 -53.75
N SER A 21 -32.80 -35.94 -53.43
CA SER A 21 -33.63 -35.50 -52.31
C SER A 21 -32.95 -35.67 -50.95
N LEU A 22 -32.19 -36.77 -50.76
CA LEU A 22 -31.38 -36.98 -49.55
C LEU A 22 -30.22 -35.98 -49.45
N VAL A 23 -29.57 -35.64 -50.56
CA VAL A 23 -28.51 -34.60 -50.59
C VAL A 23 -29.10 -33.24 -50.20
N GLU A 24 -30.26 -32.88 -50.73
CA GLU A 24 -30.94 -31.62 -50.38
C GLU A 24 -31.27 -31.56 -48.88
N MET A 25 -31.91 -32.62 -48.36
CA MET A 25 -32.25 -32.73 -46.93
C MET A 25 -31.01 -32.67 -46.03
N LEU A 26 -29.92 -33.35 -46.39
CA LEU A 26 -28.68 -33.34 -45.60
C LEU A 26 -28.00 -31.97 -45.60
N ASN A 27 -27.99 -31.26 -46.74
CA ASN A 27 -27.42 -29.92 -46.81
C ASN A 27 -28.29 -28.89 -46.08
N GLU A 28 -29.62 -29.02 -46.12
CA GLU A 28 -30.52 -28.18 -45.32
C GLU A 28 -30.33 -28.42 -43.82
N PHE A 29 -30.28 -29.69 -43.41
CA PHE A 29 -29.97 -30.06 -42.02
C PHE A 29 -28.59 -29.56 -41.56
N GLU A 30 -27.54 -29.70 -42.39
CA GLU A 30 -26.19 -29.20 -42.05
C GLU A 30 -26.20 -27.69 -41.84
N LYS A 31 -26.89 -26.95 -42.72
CA LYS A 31 -27.03 -25.49 -42.63
C LYS A 31 -27.77 -25.09 -41.36
N GLU A 32 -28.93 -25.70 -41.08
CA GLU A 32 -29.70 -25.43 -39.87
C GLU A 32 -28.91 -25.77 -38.60
N ASN A 33 -28.23 -26.91 -38.60
CA ASN A 33 -27.40 -27.35 -37.48
C ASN A 33 -26.22 -26.40 -37.25
N SER A 34 -25.52 -25.97 -38.31
CA SER A 34 -24.43 -25.00 -38.22
C SER A 34 -24.92 -23.66 -37.68
N GLN A 35 -26.08 -23.17 -38.13
CA GLN A 35 -26.71 -21.96 -37.58
C GLN A 35 -27.08 -22.13 -36.10
N SER A 36 -27.68 -23.25 -35.73
CA SER A 36 -28.04 -23.56 -34.34
C SER A 36 -26.82 -23.61 -33.43
N ILE A 37 -25.73 -24.25 -33.87
CA ILE A 37 -24.47 -24.31 -33.12
C ILE A 37 -23.88 -22.92 -32.92
N ILE A 38 -23.90 -22.06 -33.95
CA ILE A 38 -23.43 -20.68 -33.86
C ILE A 38 -24.26 -19.93 -32.81
N GLU A 39 -25.60 -19.96 -32.91
CA GLU A 39 -26.48 -19.28 -31.97
C GLU A 39 -26.28 -19.75 -30.52
N ILE A 40 -26.18 -21.06 -30.30
CA ILE A 40 -25.93 -21.63 -28.96
C ILE A 40 -24.57 -21.20 -28.44
N THR A 41 -23.54 -21.17 -29.30
CA THR A 41 -22.18 -20.79 -28.91
C THR A 41 -22.11 -19.31 -28.59
N GLU A 42 -22.73 -18.44 -29.38
CA GLU A 42 -22.83 -17.01 -29.14
C GLU A 42 -23.52 -16.72 -27.81
N LYS A 43 -24.69 -17.32 -27.55
CA LYS A 43 -25.40 -17.16 -26.26
C LYS A 43 -24.57 -17.62 -25.07
N ARG A 44 -23.85 -18.75 -25.20
CA ARG A 44 -22.97 -19.25 -24.12
C ARG A 44 -21.78 -18.34 -23.90
N PHE A 45 -21.22 -17.78 -24.97
CA PHE A 45 -20.09 -16.86 -24.90
C PHE A 45 -20.52 -15.53 -24.26
N GLU A 46 -21.63 -14.94 -24.71
CA GLU A 46 -22.20 -13.72 -24.14
C GLU A 46 -22.48 -13.89 -22.64
N LYS A 47 -23.12 -15.01 -22.25
CA LYS A 47 -23.37 -15.32 -20.84
C LYS A 47 -22.08 -15.37 -20.02
N LYS A 48 -21.06 -16.09 -20.48
CA LYS A 48 -19.77 -16.19 -19.78
C LYS A 48 -19.05 -14.84 -19.70
N LEU A 49 -19.13 -14.03 -20.75
CA LEU A 49 -18.56 -12.68 -20.73
C LEU A 49 -19.27 -11.78 -19.72
N MET A 50 -20.60 -11.81 -19.65
CA MET A 50 -21.35 -11.04 -18.66
C MET A 50 -21.01 -11.47 -17.23
N GLU A 51 -20.91 -12.78 -16.99
CA GLU A 51 -20.48 -13.32 -15.69
C GLU A 51 -19.06 -12.85 -15.34
N GLU A 52 -18.10 -12.92 -16.27
CA GLU A 52 -16.72 -12.50 -16.01
C GLU A 52 -16.61 -10.98 -15.78
N ILE A 53 -17.34 -10.16 -16.54
CA ILE A 53 -17.42 -8.71 -16.33
C ILE A 53 -17.98 -8.40 -14.94
N SER A 54 -19.04 -9.10 -14.52
CA SER A 54 -19.64 -8.93 -13.21
C SER A 54 -18.66 -9.32 -12.09
N ASN A 55 -17.99 -10.46 -12.22
CA ASN A 55 -16.98 -10.94 -11.27
C ASN A 55 -15.79 -9.98 -11.17
N LEU A 56 -15.31 -9.45 -12.30
CA LEU A 56 -14.24 -8.46 -12.32
C LEU A 56 -14.68 -7.15 -11.65
N GLY A 57 -15.92 -6.69 -11.89
CA GLY A 57 -16.49 -5.54 -11.21
C GLY A 57 -16.53 -5.72 -9.69
N GLU A 58 -16.98 -6.88 -9.21
CA GLU A 58 -17.00 -7.19 -7.77
C GLU A 58 -15.58 -7.21 -7.18
N ARG A 59 -14.63 -7.85 -7.87
CA ARG A 59 -13.22 -7.90 -7.43
C ARG A 59 -12.60 -6.52 -7.36
N LEU A 60 -12.89 -5.64 -8.32
CA LEU A 60 -12.42 -4.26 -8.32
C LEU A 60 -12.98 -3.46 -7.16
N ILE A 61 -14.29 -3.55 -6.89
CA ILE A 61 -14.92 -2.88 -5.75
C ILE A 61 -14.32 -3.38 -4.44
N LYS A 62 -14.15 -4.70 -4.29
CA LYS A 62 -13.53 -5.29 -3.09
C LYS A 62 -12.09 -4.82 -2.89
N SER A 63 -11.31 -4.77 -3.98
CA SER A 63 -9.94 -4.25 -3.98
C SER A 63 -9.89 -2.78 -3.55
N ASP A 64 -10.76 -1.92 -4.10
CA ASP A 64 -10.82 -0.50 -3.76
C ASP A 64 -11.17 -0.27 -2.29
N LEU A 65 -12.14 -1.04 -1.76
CA LEU A 65 -12.51 -0.99 -0.35
C LEU A 65 -11.34 -1.41 0.56
N SER A 66 -10.64 -2.49 0.22
CA SER A 66 -9.46 -2.95 0.97
C SER A 66 -8.35 -1.90 0.99
N ILE A 67 -8.07 -1.27 -0.15
CA ILE A 67 -7.05 -0.21 -0.25
C ILE A 67 -7.45 0.99 0.61
N LYS A 68 -8.72 1.42 0.57
CA LYS A 68 -9.22 2.53 1.40
C LYS A 68 -9.09 2.23 2.88
N GLU A 69 -9.41 1.01 3.31
CA GLU A 69 -9.28 0.58 4.70
C GLU A 69 -7.80 0.59 5.15
N GLU A 70 -6.90 0.05 4.34
CA GLU A 70 -5.46 0.06 4.63
C GLU A 70 -4.89 1.49 4.70
N LEU A 71 -5.31 2.39 3.81
CA LEU A 71 -4.91 3.78 3.82
C LEU A 71 -5.38 4.51 5.09
N LEU A 72 -6.63 4.30 5.52
CA LEU A 72 -7.15 4.89 6.75
C LEU A 72 -6.41 4.36 7.99
N LYS A 73 -6.10 3.06 8.01
CA LYS A 73 -5.32 2.45 9.09
C LYS A 73 -3.91 3.03 9.14
N ASN A 74 -3.25 3.18 7.99
CA ASN A 74 -1.91 3.74 7.91
C ASN A 74 -1.88 5.21 8.34
N ASP A 75 -2.84 6.04 7.88
CA ASP A 75 -2.95 7.45 8.29
C ASP A 75 -3.11 7.59 9.81
N ASN A 76 -3.94 6.74 10.43
CA ASN A 76 -4.09 6.72 11.88
C ASN A 76 -2.81 6.28 12.61
N SER A 77 -2.10 5.27 12.11
CA SER A 77 -0.82 4.83 12.68
C SER A 77 0.21 5.96 12.64
N ILE A 78 0.36 6.60 11.48
CA ILE A 78 1.29 7.72 11.29
C ILE A 78 0.96 8.88 12.23
N LYS A 79 -0.33 9.22 12.40
CA LYS A 79 -0.75 10.28 13.32
C LYS A 79 -0.38 9.97 14.77
N GLU A 80 -0.60 8.74 15.24
CA GLU A 80 -0.24 8.35 16.60
C GLU A 80 1.27 8.29 16.80
N GLU A 81 2.03 7.72 15.85
CA GLU A 81 3.50 7.71 15.88
C GLU A 81 4.08 9.12 15.91
N LEU A 82 3.52 10.04 15.11
CA LEU A 82 3.94 11.43 15.10
C LEU A 82 3.65 12.12 16.42
N LYS A 83 2.45 11.92 16.98
CA LYS A 83 2.06 12.46 18.29
C LYS A 83 2.97 11.95 19.41
N GLN A 84 3.29 10.66 19.39
CA GLN A 84 4.22 10.07 20.34
C GLN A 84 5.63 10.66 20.20
N SER A 85 6.13 10.76 18.96
CA SER A 85 7.45 11.34 18.68
C SER A 85 7.55 12.79 19.12
N ILE A 86 6.52 13.61 18.87
CA ILE A 86 6.43 15.00 19.35
C ILE A 86 6.46 15.05 20.88
N SER A 87 5.74 14.15 21.56
CA SER A 87 5.74 14.08 23.03
C SER A 87 7.13 13.76 23.57
N SER A 88 7.80 12.74 23.00
CA SER A 88 9.15 12.34 23.40
C SER A 88 10.17 13.47 23.18
N ILE A 89 10.14 14.13 22.02
CA ILE A 89 11.01 15.29 21.73
C ILE A 89 10.76 16.43 22.74
N ARG A 90 9.49 16.70 23.08
CA ARG A 90 9.15 17.73 24.08
C ARG A 90 9.71 17.38 25.45
N GLU A 91 9.60 16.13 25.87
CA GLU A 91 10.16 15.66 27.15
C GLU A 91 11.68 15.77 27.18
N GLU A 92 12.37 15.32 26.13
CA GLU A 92 13.82 15.45 26.00
C GLU A 92 14.28 16.90 26.04
N MET A 93 13.54 17.80 25.39
CA MET A 93 13.83 19.24 25.41
C MET A 93 13.66 19.86 26.81
N ILE A 94 12.62 19.46 27.54
CA ILE A 94 12.42 19.90 28.94
C ILE A 94 13.58 19.40 29.80
N ARG A 95 13.93 18.11 29.70
CA ARG A 95 15.06 17.53 30.44
C ARG A 95 16.39 18.21 30.10
N GLY A 96 16.65 18.49 28.82
CA GLY A 96 17.85 19.21 28.38
C GLY A 96 17.90 20.65 28.91
N LYS A 97 16.76 21.34 28.97
CA LYS A 97 16.69 22.67 29.57
C LYS A 97 16.99 22.64 31.07
N GLU A 98 16.46 21.64 31.78
CA GLU A 98 16.73 21.46 33.21
C GLU A 98 18.19 21.11 33.48
N SER A 99 18.79 20.19 32.70
CA SER A 99 20.20 19.83 32.86
C SER A 99 21.11 21.04 32.65
N ILE A 100 20.94 21.80 31.57
CA ILE A 100 21.69 23.03 31.29
C ILE A 100 21.56 24.02 32.45
N ARG A 101 20.35 24.20 32.99
CA ARG A 101 20.13 25.09 34.13
C ARG A 101 20.89 24.62 35.37
N THR A 102 20.87 23.32 35.66
CA THR A 102 21.58 22.76 36.83
C THR A 102 23.10 22.89 36.68
N GLU A 103 23.63 22.66 35.49
CA GLU A 103 25.06 22.81 35.18
C GLU A 103 25.49 24.28 35.30
N MET A 104 24.70 25.22 34.77
CA MET A 104 24.94 26.66 34.95
C MET A 104 24.99 27.04 36.43
N HIS A 105 24.07 26.55 37.27
CA HIS A 105 24.11 26.82 38.71
C HIS A 105 25.35 26.22 39.38
N LYS A 106 25.77 25.01 38.99
CA LYS A 106 26.98 24.38 39.51
C LYS A 106 28.24 25.15 39.11
N ILE A 107 28.35 25.56 37.84
CA ILE A 107 29.45 26.36 37.33
C ILE A 107 29.50 27.70 38.08
N ASN A 108 28.38 28.42 38.16
CA ASN A 108 28.30 29.70 38.88
C ASN A 108 28.70 29.56 40.36
N SER A 109 28.21 28.53 41.06
CA SER A 109 28.59 28.25 42.45
C SER A 109 30.08 27.97 42.59
N THR A 110 30.65 27.17 41.68
CA THR A 110 32.07 26.84 41.68
C THR A 110 32.92 28.08 41.43
N THR A 111 32.56 28.90 40.44
CA THR A 111 33.23 30.17 40.14
C THR A 111 33.20 31.12 41.34
N ILE A 112 32.05 31.28 42.01
CA ILE A 112 31.93 32.13 43.21
C ILE A 112 32.86 31.64 44.34
N LYS A 113 32.93 30.32 44.58
CA LYS A 113 33.83 29.75 45.60
C LYS A 113 35.29 30.07 45.31
N TRP A 114 35.72 29.94 44.06
CA TRP A 114 37.09 30.27 43.65
C TRP A 114 37.38 31.76 43.74
N MET A 115 36.42 32.63 43.36
CA MET A 115 36.55 34.06 43.53
C MET A 115 36.73 34.44 45.02
N PHE A 116 35.98 33.82 45.93
CA PHE A 116 36.11 34.08 47.36
C PHE A 116 37.46 33.64 47.93
N LEU A 117 37.92 32.43 47.57
CA LEU A 117 39.21 31.92 48.01
C LEU A 117 40.37 32.81 47.53
N PHE A 118 40.28 33.28 46.29
CA PHE A 118 41.21 34.24 45.72
C PHE A 118 41.19 35.57 46.49
N TRP A 119 40.00 36.13 46.74
CA TRP A 119 39.84 37.38 47.49
C TRP A 119 40.43 37.33 48.90
N VAL A 120 40.20 36.22 49.63
CA VAL A 120 40.80 36.02 50.97
C VAL A 120 42.33 35.99 50.88
N GLY A 121 42.89 35.35 49.85
CA GLY A 121 44.32 35.37 49.58
C GLY A 121 44.86 36.79 49.34
N GLN A 122 44.19 37.58 48.50
CA GLN A 122 44.58 38.98 48.25
C GLN A 122 44.55 39.83 49.53
N ILE A 123 43.49 39.73 50.33
CA ILE A 123 43.37 40.44 51.62
C ILE A 123 44.49 40.02 52.58
N GLY A 124 44.81 38.72 52.65
CA GLY A 124 45.88 38.19 53.49
C GLY A 124 47.26 38.76 53.12
N VAL A 125 47.57 38.87 51.83
CA VAL A 125 48.82 39.50 51.34
C VAL A 125 48.86 40.98 51.72
N LEU A 126 47.78 41.73 51.50
CA LEU A 126 47.72 43.15 51.85
C LEU A 126 47.91 43.38 53.36
N LEU A 127 47.25 42.59 54.20
CA LEU A 127 47.43 42.65 55.66
C LEU A 127 48.85 42.29 56.07
N GLY A 128 49.44 41.25 55.47
CA GLY A 128 50.82 40.85 55.72
C GLY A 128 51.83 41.96 55.40
N ILE A 129 51.64 42.64 54.26
CA ILE A 129 52.44 43.81 53.89
C ILE A 129 52.24 44.94 54.91
N LEU A 130 51.00 45.27 55.25
CA LEU A 130 50.69 46.34 56.21
C LEU A 130 51.37 46.09 57.57
N PHE A 131 51.26 44.88 58.12
CA PHE A 131 51.90 44.50 59.38
C PHE A 131 53.44 44.53 59.32
N ALA A 132 54.04 44.21 58.16
CA ALA A 132 55.48 44.30 57.98
C ALA A 132 55.99 45.75 57.97
N PHE A 133 55.19 46.71 57.51
CA PHE A 133 55.54 48.14 57.48
C PHE A 133 55.23 48.89 58.80
N PHE A 134 54.35 48.35 59.67
CA PHE A 134 54.02 48.94 60.99
C PHE A 134 54.86 48.37 62.15
N LYS A 135 55.92 47.60 61.85
CA LYS A 135 56.95 47.16 62.79
C LYS A 135 58.25 47.90 62.50
#